data_AF-A0A926EJ57-F1
#
_entry.id   AF-A0A926EJ57-F1
#
_cell.length_a   1.000
_cell.length_b   1.000
_cell.length_c   1.000
_cell.angle_alpha   90.00
_cell.angle_beta   90.00
_cell.angle_gamma   90.00
#
_symmetry.space_group_name_H-M   'P 1'
#
loop_
_entity.id
_entity.type
_entity.pdbx_description
1 polymer ?
#
loop_
_entity_poly.entity_id
_entity_poly.type
_entity_poly.pdbx_seq_one_letter_code
_entity_poly.pdbx_strand_id
1 'polypeptide(L)'
;MKRMQMVKVLNVIALIVFIVIIGAALYIMKNDIGLIDGLNFGPGSYYYSDIPGWEKYFFTHKYAHSLSPIFIVGFFAGWGFLCWKAWIYLDRKLK
;
A
#
# COMPACT_ATOMS: atom_id res chain seq x y z
N MET A 1 7.30 -20.93 -31.01
CA MET A 1 7.26 -21.92 -29.90
C MET A 1 7.89 -21.43 -28.60
N LYS A 2 9.13 -20.93 -28.56
CA LYS A 2 9.82 -20.49 -27.31
C LYS A 2 9.05 -19.46 -26.47
N ARG A 3 8.46 -18.43 -27.10
CA ARG A 3 7.66 -17.40 -26.39
C ARG A 3 6.43 -17.97 -25.70
N MET A 4 5.77 -18.95 -26.33
CA MET A 4 4.55 -19.57 -25.80
C MET A 4 4.85 -20.49 -24.62
N GLN A 5 6.02 -21.14 -24.61
CA GLN A 5 6.51 -21.92 -23.46
C GLN A 5 6.88 -20.99 -22.29
N MET A 6 7.54 -19.86 -22.56
CA MET A 6 7.89 -18.87 -21.54
C MET A 6 6.65 -18.30 -20.84
N VAL A 7 5.60 -17.94 -21.60
CA VAL A 7 4.33 -17.46 -21.04
C VAL A 7 3.67 -18.51 -20.14
N LYS A 8 3.70 -19.80 -20.54
CA LYS A 8 3.16 -20.88 -19.70
C LYS A 8 3.89 -21.00 -18.36
N VAL A 9 5.23 -20.93 -18.38
CA VAL A 9 6.04 -20.98 -17.16
C VAL A 9 5.74 -19.79 -16.25
N LEU A 10 5.68 -18.57 -16.81
CA LEU A 10 5.36 -17.37 -16.05
C LEU A 10 3.95 -17.43 -15.43
N ASN A 11 2.97 -17.96 -16.16
CA ASN A 11 1.62 -18.15 -15.63
C ASN A 11 1.57 -19.15 -14.47
N VAL A 12 2.33 -20.24 -14.55
CA VAL A 12 2.44 -21.21 -13.45
C VAL A 12 3.09 -20.57 -12.23
N ILE A 13 4.16 -19.81 -12.42
CA ILE A 13 4.81 -19.07 -11.33
C ILE A 13 3.84 -18.06 -10.69
N ALA A 14 3.13 -17.28 -11.51
CA ALA A 14 2.14 -16.33 -11.03
C ALA A 14 1.01 -17.01 -10.23
N LEU A 15 0.53 -18.17 -10.70
CA LEU A 15 -0.46 -18.96 -9.98
C LEU A 15 0.07 -19.46 -8.63
N ILE A 16 1.30 -19.96 -8.58
CA ILE A 16 1.93 -20.41 -7.34
C ILE A 16 2.05 -19.24 -6.35
N VAL A 17 2.56 -18.09 -6.81
CA VAL A 17 2.70 -16.88 -5.99
C VAL A 17 1.33 -16.43 -5.46
N PHE A 18 0.30 -16.45 -6.31
CA PHE A 18 -1.06 -16.12 -5.90
C PHE A 18 -1.59 -17.04 -4.79
N ILE A 19 -1.40 -18.35 -4.93
CA ILE A 19 -1.81 -19.34 -3.92
C ILE A 19 -1.07 -19.10 -2.60
N VAL A 20 0.24 -18.84 -2.65
CA VAL A 20 1.05 -18.53 -1.46
C VAL A 20 0.55 -17.26 -0.76
N ILE A 21 0.25 -16.20 -1.52
CA ILE A 21 -0.27 -14.94 -0.97
C ILE A 21 -1.63 -15.17 -0.29
N ILE A 22 -2.55 -15.90 -0.93
CA ILE A 22 -3.84 -16.23 -0.30
C ILE A 22 -3.63 -17.05 0.96
N GLY A 23 -2.75 -18.06 0.94
CA GLY A 23 -2.44 -18.87 2.11
C GLY A 23 -1.88 -18.04 3.26
N ALA A 24 -0.97 -17.12 2.97
CA ALA A 24 -0.40 -16.20 3.96
C ALA A 24 -1.47 -15.25 4.54
N ALA A 25 -2.34 -14.69 3.69
CA ALA A 25 -3.43 -13.82 4.13
C ALA A 25 -4.38 -14.56 5.10
N LEU A 26 -4.82 -15.76 4.74
CA LEU A 26 -5.67 -16.59 5.59
C LEU A 26 -4.98 -16.97 6.90
N TYR A 27 -3.68 -17.27 6.86
CA TYR A 27 -2.90 -17.55 8.06
C TYR A 27 -2.80 -16.34 8.99
N ILE A 28 -2.55 -15.15 8.45
CA ILE A 28 -2.51 -13.89 9.20
C ILE A 28 -3.87 -13.63 9.86
N MET A 29 -4.97 -13.76 9.10
CA MET A 29 -6.33 -13.54 9.61
C MET A 29 -6.73 -14.56 10.68
N LYS A 30 -6.34 -15.83 10.54
CA LYS A 30 -6.67 -16.89 11.50
C LYS A 30 -5.94 -16.72 12.84
N ASN A 31 -4.72 -16.21 12.81
CA ASN A 31 -3.87 -16.09 13.99
C ASN A 31 -3.81 -14.65 14.51
N ASP A 32 -4.70 -13.77 14.03
CA ASP A 32 -4.79 -12.36 14.43
C ASP A 32 -3.45 -11.62 14.37
N ILE A 33 -2.59 -11.98 13.41
CA ILE A 33 -1.22 -11.47 13.32
C ILE A 33 -1.27 -9.99 12.92
N GLY A 34 -0.70 -9.14 13.76
CA GLY A 34 -0.69 -7.69 13.56
C GLY A 34 -1.92 -6.97 14.12
N LEU A 35 -2.80 -7.68 14.81
CA LEU A 35 -3.82 -7.09 15.68
C LEU A 35 -3.22 -6.76 17.04
N ILE A 36 -3.81 -5.75 17.70
CA ILE A 36 -3.54 -5.45 19.11
C ILE A 36 -4.43 -6.37 19.94
N ASP A 37 -3.87 -6.98 20.99
CA ASP A 37 -4.61 -7.87 21.88
C ASP A 37 -5.92 -7.23 22.38
N GLY A 38 -7.03 -7.95 22.19
CA GLY A 38 -8.37 -7.49 22.57
C GLY A 38 -9.08 -6.59 21.55
N LEU A 39 -8.49 -6.33 20.38
CA LEU A 39 -9.09 -5.55 19.30
C LEU A 39 -9.19 -6.36 18.00
N ASN A 40 -10.37 -6.35 17.37
CA ASN A 40 -10.65 -7.06 16.11
C ASN A 40 -10.39 -6.21 14.85
N PHE A 41 -9.62 -5.12 14.96
CA PHE A 41 -9.43 -4.15 13.88
C PHE A 41 -8.06 -4.29 13.23
N GLY A 42 -8.05 -4.64 11.94
CA GLY A 42 -6.83 -4.86 11.16
C GLY A 42 -5.93 -3.62 11.02
N PRO A 43 -4.65 -3.83 10.62
CA PRO A 43 -3.72 -2.74 10.41
C PRO A 43 -4.23 -1.79 9.31
N GLY A 44 -4.54 -0.55 9.70
CA GLY A 44 -5.11 0.46 8.81
C GLY A 44 -6.53 0.89 9.17
N SER A 45 -7.37 -0.01 9.71
CA SER A 45 -8.70 0.35 10.22
C SER A 45 -8.59 1.38 11.35
N TYR A 46 -7.46 1.37 12.07
CA TYR A 46 -7.24 2.25 13.20
C TYR A 46 -7.04 3.73 12.90
N TYR A 47 -6.82 4.08 11.64
CA TYR A 47 -6.77 5.48 11.19
C TYR A 47 -8.12 6.06 10.81
N TYR A 48 -9.16 5.22 10.68
CA TYR A 48 -10.45 5.62 10.09
C TYR A 48 -11.68 5.23 10.92
N SER A 49 -11.48 4.58 12.06
CA SER A 49 -12.56 4.21 12.97
C SER A 49 -12.48 5.03 14.25
N ASP A 50 -13.59 5.70 14.59
CA ASP A 50 -13.77 6.47 15.83
C ASP A 50 -13.86 5.51 17.03
N ILE A 51 -12.75 4.84 17.37
CA ILE A 51 -12.71 3.94 18.52
C ILE A 51 -12.58 4.76 19.79
N PRO A 52 -13.51 4.61 20.76
CA PRO A 52 -13.44 5.35 22.02
C PRO A 52 -12.13 5.08 22.78
N GLY A 53 -11.39 6.13 23.16
CA GLY A 53 -10.17 6.01 23.96
C GLY A 53 -8.92 5.67 23.15
N TRP A 54 -8.98 5.66 21.82
CA TRP A 54 -7.83 5.40 20.95
C TRP A 54 -6.97 6.63 20.70
N GLU A 55 -7.48 7.83 21.02
CA GLU A 55 -6.73 9.08 20.93
C GLU A 55 -5.45 9.08 21.78
N LYS A 56 -5.39 8.28 22.84
CA LYS A 56 -4.20 8.14 23.69
C LYS A 56 -3.04 7.38 23.02
N TYR A 57 -3.29 6.59 21.99
CA TYR A 57 -2.25 5.81 21.31
C TYR A 57 -1.69 6.53 20.07
N PHE A 58 -2.52 7.33 19.37
CA PHE A 58 -2.15 7.99 18.12
C PHE A 58 -2.00 9.51 18.22
N PHE A 59 -2.71 10.16 19.16
CA PHE A 59 -2.71 11.62 19.34
C PHE A 59 -2.00 12.07 20.63
N THR A 60 -1.30 11.18 21.34
CA THR A 60 -0.47 11.52 22.52
C THR A 60 0.70 12.44 22.18
N HIS A 61 1.15 12.41 20.94
CA HIS A 61 1.88 13.51 20.36
C HIS A 61 0.90 14.29 19.51
N LYS A 62 0.77 15.59 19.77
CA LYS A 62 0.42 16.51 18.70
C LYS A 62 1.43 16.21 17.61
N TYR A 63 1.05 15.44 16.58
CA TYR A 63 1.66 15.56 15.27
C TYR A 63 1.37 17.00 14.87
N ALA A 64 2.17 17.89 15.43
CA ALA A 64 2.24 19.27 15.06
C ALA A 64 2.67 19.18 13.61
N HIS A 65 1.69 19.30 12.72
CA HIS A 65 1.93 19.70 11.36
C HIS A 65 2.56 21.10 11.46
N SER A 66 3.86 21.15 11.73
CA SER A 66 4.68 22.34 11.59
C SER A 66 4.82 22.71 10.10
N LEU A 67 4.48 21.78 9.21
CA LEU A 67 4.41 21.98 7.79
C LEU A 67 3.04 22.52 7.38
N SER A 68 3.03 23.74 6.83
CA SER A 68 1.83 24.35 6.26
C SER A 68 1.20 23.44 5.19
N PRO A 69 -0.14 23.32 5.15
CA PRO A 69 -0.86 22.53 4.14
C PRO A 69 -0.47 22.86 2.69
N ILE A 70 -0.05 24.10 2.43
CA ILE A 70 0.42 24.55 1.11
C ILE A 70 1.65 23.77 0.66
N PHE A 71 2.59 23.45 1.56
CA PHE A 71 3.78 22.67 1.20
C PHE A 71 3.43 21.23 0.86
N ILE A 72 2.45 20.65 1.56
CA ILE A 72 2.00 19.28 1.30
C ILE A 72 1.34 19.20 -0.07
N VAL A 73 0.39 20.11 -0.33
CA VAL A 73 -0.32 20.18 -1.61
C VAL A 73 0.66 20.51 -2.75
N GLY A 74 1.57 21.45 -2.54
CA GLY A 74 2.61 21.80 -3.50
C GLY A 74 3.54 20.64 -3.83
N PHE A 75 3.98 19.88 -2.81
CA PHE A 75 4.83 18.71 -3.01
C PHE A 75 4.10 17.61 -3.77
N PHE A 76 2.85 17.33 -3.41
CA PHE A 76 2.01 16.34 -4.11
C PHE A 76 1.81 16.73 -5.59
N ALA A 77 1.42 17.97 -5.86
CA ALA A 77 1.22 18.46 -7.22
C ALA A 77 2.53 18.48 -8.03
N GLY A 78 3.63 18.92 -7.42
CA GLY A 78 4.96 18.91 -8.02
C GLY A 78 5.42 17.50 -8.39
N TRP A 79 5.22 16.55 -7.48
CA TRP A 79 5.49 15.14 -7.74
C TRP A 79 4.65 14.59 -8.89
N GLY A 80 3.33 14.85 -8.89
CA GLY A 80 2.45 14.45 -9.99
C GLY A 80 2.88 15.00 -11.35
N PHE A 81 3.31 16.27 -11.39
CA PHE A 81 3.86 16.88 -12.60
C PHE A 81 5.14 16.19 -13.09
N LEU A 82 6.07 15.85 -12.19
CA LEU A 82 7.29 15.13 -12.54
C LEU A 82 6.98 13.74 -13.11
N CYS A 83 6.06 12.99 -12.49
CA CYS A 83 5.60 11.70 -13.00
C CYS A 83 5.00 11.83 -14.41
N TRP A 84 4.16 12.86 -14.64
CA TRP A 84 3.59 13.12 -15.95
C TRP A 84 4.66 13.45 -17.02
N LYS A 85 5.66 14.25 -16.67
CA LYS A 85 6.79 14.56 -17.56
C LYS A 85 7.62 13.32 -17.87
N ALA A 86 7.90 12.49 -16.87
CA ALA A 86 8.60 11.23 -17.05
C ALA A 86 7.81 10.27 -17.96
N TRP A 87 6.48 10.19 -17.79
CA TRP A 87 5.60 9.40 -18.64
C TRP A 87 5.67 9.84 -20.10
N ILE A 88 5.54 11.14 -20.38
CA ILE A 88 5.65 11.68 -21.74
C ILE A 88 7.02 11.37 -22.35
N TYR A 89 8.09 11.51 -21.57
CA TYR A 89 9.43 11.19 -22.02
C TYR A 89 9.56 9.71 -22.42
N LEU A 90 9.06 8.81 -21.58
CA LEU A 90 9.06 7.38 -21.85
C LEU A 90 8.21 7.03 -23.09
N ASP A 91 6.99 7.58 -23.23
CA ASP A 91 6.15 7.36 -24.41
C ASP A 91 6.84 7.79 -25.71
N ARG A 92 7.61 8.88 -25.68
CA ARG A 92 8.35 9.37 -26.84
C ARG A 92 9.60 8.55 -27.18
N LYS A 93 10.22 7.90 -26.18
CA LYS A 93 11.44 7.10 -26.34
C LYS A 93 11.16 5.62 -26.62
N LEU A 94 10.01 5.12 -26.19
CA LEU A 94 9.60 3.72 -26.33
C LEU A 94 8.67 3.47 -27.51
N LYS A 95 8.25 4.52 -28.23
CA LYS A 95 7.77 4.45 -29.61
C LYS A 95 8.96 4.34 -30.56
#